data_AF-A0A813KTR9-F1
#
_entry.id   AF-A0A813KTR9-F1
#
_cell.length_a   1.000
_cell.length_b   1.000
_cell.length_c   1.000
_cell.angle_alpha   90.00
_cell.angle_beta   90.00
_cell.angle_gamma   90.00
#
_symmetry.space_group_name_H-M   'P 1'
#
loop_
_entity.id
_entity.type
_entity.pdbx_description
1 polymer ?
#
loop_
_entity_poly.entity_id
_entity_poly.type
_entity_poly.pdbx_seq_one_letter_code
_entity_poly.pdbx_strand_id
1 'polypeptide(L)'
;MGRRLLFILLSMCFDDASLQDWASCSKSALGSGEAPRDGEYRRFLGPHDLGRATEGVVSFWPRQTLLLKLNTMMVDAWLANFFPPGLAAKMFGMWNFLETGLVGHLGRAGLTHLRLRQHKDPPPYEFNDGLAKLIQMLSALLRIKPKRTIQIKWTDRNRFLAASDAAADGSSAPTGGFLLVFHPGPRLAAVPDLTAELASCLDPGVQKIAQWGLMQVMIALITYPEWFRNRAGLWFIDNINGLIALVKGRSGVPDLDHLAMVTHCFLFSLNCTMYWEYVQSDANWSDAISRLGRNDPWHKKHVFAFAPLCVPLEVFQMDLHTMLMVFSFL
;
A
#
# COMPACT_ATOMS: atom_id res chain seq x y z
N MET A 1 -7.35 -18.40 -16.73
CA MET A 1 -8.64 -18.13 -17.40
C MET A 1 -9.79 -19.05 -16.94
N GLY A 2 -9.57 -20.35 -16.66
CA GLY A 2 -10.65 -21.28 -16.25
C GLY A 2 -11.40 -20.96 -14.94
N ARG A 3 -10.82 -20.19 -14.00
CA ARG A 3 -11.45 -19.82 -12.71
C ARG A 3 -12.72 -18.96 -12.84
N ARG A 4 -12.90 -18.28 -13.98
CA ARG A 4 -14.04 -17.36 -14.20
C ARG A 4 -15.27 -18.03 -14.85
N LEU A 5 -15.11 -19.22 -15.44
CA LEU A 5 -16.18 -19.91 -16.18
C LEU A 5 -17.02 -20.85 -15.31
N LEU A 6 -16.48 -21.33 -14.19
CA LEU A 6 -17.13 -22.36 -13.37
C LEU A 6 -17.75 -21.85 -12.07
N PHE A 7 -17.67 -20.54 -11.77
CA PHE A 7 -18.12 -19.97 -10.48
C PHE A 7 -17.46 -20.64 -9.25
N ILE A 8 -16.21 -21.12 -9.40
CA ILE A 8 -15.47 -21.80 -8.34
C ILE A 8 -14.48 -20.81 -7.69
N LEU A 9 -14.60 -20.62 -6.37
CA LEU A 9 -13.64 -19.89 -5.55
C LEU A 9 -12.50 -20.84 -5.18
N LEU A 10 -11.29 -20.58 -5.68
CA LEU A 10 -10.08 -21.29 -5.29
C LEU A 10 -9.19 -20.36 -4.45
N SER A 11 -9.02 -20.66 -3.17
CA SER A 11 -7.99 -20.04 -2.33
C SER A 11 -6.82 -20.99 -2.18
N MET A 12 -5.59 -20.49 -2.26
CA MET A 12 -4.39 -21.29 -2.04
C MET A 12 -3.50 -20.59 -1.03
N CYS A 13 -2.94 -21.34 -0.08
CA CYS A 13 -1.94 -20.85 0.87
C CYS A 13 -0.89 -21.94 1.07
N PHE A 14 0.33 -21.66 0.63
CA PHE A 14 1.41 -22.65 0.52
C PHE A 14 0.92 -23.89 -0.23
N ASP A 15 0.86 -25.04 0.44
CA ASP A 15 0.48 -26.33 -0.15
C ASP A 15 -1.02 -26.65 -0.02
N ASP A 16 -1.78 -25.80 0.68
CA ASP A 16 -3.22 -26.00 0.89
C ASP A 16 -4.06 -25.24 -0.13
N ALA A 17 -5.06 -25.92 -0.69
CA ALA A 17 -6.06 -25.35 -1.58
C ALA A 17 -7.48 -25.54 -1.01
N SER A 18 -8.27 -24.47 -0.96
CA SER A 18 -9.72 -24.57 -0.74
C SER A 18 -10.45 -24.27 -2.06
N LEU A 19 -11.35 -25.16 -2.45
CA LEU A 19 -12.14 -25.08 -3.67
C LEU A 19 -13.62 -25.05 -3.27
N GLN A 20 -14.31 -23.93 -3.52
CA GLN A 20 -15.71 -23.76 -3.13
C GLN A 20 -16.57 -23.44 -4.35
N ASP A 21 -17.69 -24.13 -4.49
CA ASP A 21 -18.74 -23.77 -5.44
C ASP A 21 -19.60 -22.62 -4.86
N TRP A 22 -19.95 -21.65 -5.69
CA TRP A 22 -20.78 -20.50 -5.34
C TRP A 22 -22.15 -20.91 -4.79
N ALA A 23 -22.77 -21.99 -5.30
CA ALA A 23 -24.05 -22.47 -4.78
C ALA A 23 -23.94 -22.93 -3.31
N SER A 24 -22.79 -23.51 -2.94
CA SER A 24 -22.45 -23.91 -1.57
C SER A 24 -21.97 -22.77 -0.66
N CYS A 25 -21.80 -21.53 -1.15
CA CYS A 25 -21.44 -20.39 -0.29
C CYS A 25 -22.49 -20.06 0.78
N SER A 26 -23.76 -20.44 0.58
CA SER A 26 -24.81 -20.32 1.59
C SER A 26 -24.73 -21.40 2.68
N LYS A 27 -24.06 -22.52 2.38
CA LYS A 27 -23.99 -23.73 3.22
C LYS A 27 -22.69 -24.49 2.91
N SER A 28 -21.56 -24.01 3.45
CA SER A 28 -20.32 -24.77 3.71
C SER A 28 -19.81 -25.75 2.62
N ALA A 29 -18.61 -25.53 2.05
CA ALA A 29 -17.85 -26.61 1.39
C ALA A 29 -16.32 -26.49 1.61
N LEU A 30 -15.79 -27.57 2.21
CA LEU A 30 -14.45 -28.22 2.29
C LEU A 30 -13.24 -27.61 1.54
N GLY A 31 -11.97 -27.74 1.94
CA GLY A 31 -11.28 -28.63 2.91
C GLY A 31 -9.94 -29.03 2.28
N SER A 32 -8.80 -28.77 2.94
CA SER A 32 -7.50 -29.33 2.56
C SER A 32 -7.44 -30.82 2.93
N GLY A 33 -6.52 -31.56 2.30
CA GLY A 33 -6.40 -33.03 2.39
C GLY A 33 -6.11 -33.63 3.77
N GLU A 34 -6.07 -32.85 4.85
CA GLU A 34 -5.94 -33.34 6.22
C GLU A 34 -6.77 -32.47 7.19
N ALA A 35 -8.08 -32.68 7.24
CA ALA A 35 -8.93 -32.09 8.28
C ALA A 35 -9.03 -33.03 9.50
N PRO A 36 -8.71 -32.58 10.74
CA PRO A 36 -8.99 -33.37 11.93
C PRO A 36 -10.50 -33.55 12.12
N ARG A 37 -10.89 -34.74 12.62
CA ARG A 37 -12.26 -35.29 12.68
C ARG A 37 -13.24 -34.58 13.64
N ASP A 38 -12.88 -33.44 14.21
CA ASP A 38 -13.74 -32.74 15.16
C ASP A 38 -14.46 -31.61 14.45
N GLY A 39 -15.81 -31.61 14.51
CA GLY A 39 -16.75 -30.77 13.76
C GLY A 39 -16.64 -29.24 13.92
N GLU A 40 -15.53 -28.72 14.44
CA GLU A 40 -15.14 -27.33 14.27
C GLU A 40 -14.36 -27.16 12.96
N TYR A 41 -15.03 -26.68 11.92
CA TYR A 41 -14.39 -26.29 10.67
C TYR A 41 -13.25 -25.29 10.92
N ARG A 42 -12.01 -25.76 10.98
CA ARG A 42 -10.81 -24.94 11.10
C ARG A 42 -10.59 -24.15 9.80
N ARG A 43 -11.22 -22.97 9.68
CA ARG A 43 -10.94 -22.00 8.61
C ARG A 43 -9.53 -21.42 8.82
N PHE A 44 -8.53 -21.99 8.16
CA PHE A 44 -7.11 -21.75 8.42
C PHE A 44 -6.66 -20.30 8.10
N LEU A 45 -7.39 -19.58 7.24
CA LEU A 45 -6.97 -18.28 6.68
C LEU A 45 -7.59 -17.04 7.35
N GLY A 46 -8.06 -17.19 8.60
CA GLY A 46 -8.96 -16.20 9.18
C GLY A 46 -10.39 -16.39 8.68
N PRO A 47 -11.39 -15.78 9.33
CA PRO A 47 -12.76 -15.81 8.85
C PRO A 47 -12.86 -15.12 7.48
N HIS A 48 -13.00 -15.92 6.42
CA HIS A 48 -13.61 -15.45 5.18
C HIS A 48 -15.03 -15.00 5.50
N ASP A 49 -15.33 -13.74 5.24
CA ASP A 49 -16.69 -13.23 5.25
C ASP A 49 -17.25 -13.34 3.84
N LEU A 50 -18.10 -14.35 3.67
CA LEU A 50 -18.82 -14.67 2.45
C LEU A 50 -20.22 -14.06 2.42
N GLY A 51 -20.60 -13.23 3.41
CA GLY A 51 -21.94 -12.66 3.52
C GLY A 51 -22.37 -11.85 2.29
N ARG A 52 -21.40 -11.30 1.56
CA ARG A 52 -21.60 -10.52 0.32
C ARG A 52 -21.07 -11.22 -0.94
N ALA A 53 -20.79 -12.53 -0.86
CA ALA A 53 -20.23 -13.27 -1.99
C ALA A 53 -21.18 -13.26 -3.20
N THR A 54 -22.49 -13.31 -2.99
CA THR A 54 -23.52 -13.19 -4.04
C THR A 54 -23.50 -11.82 -4.75
N GLU A 55 -23.15 -10.76 -4.02
CA GLU A 55 -22.90 -9.42 -4.56
C GLU A 55 -21.56 -9.32 -5.29
N GLY A 56 -20.74 -10.37 -5.27
CA GLY A 56 -19.43 -10.41 -5.92
C GLY A 56 -18.29 -9.88 -5.05
N VAL A 57 -18.48 -9.83 -3.73
CA VAL A 57 -17.52 -9.29 -2.78
C VAL A 57 -17.18 -10.32 -1.71
N VAL A 58 -15.90 -10.60 -1.52
CA VAL A 58 -15.40 -11.42 -0.41
C VAL A 58 -14.48 -10.57 0.44
N SER A 59 -14.67 -10.57 1.75
CA SER A 59 -13.77 -9.87 2.67
C SER A 59 -13.02 -10.84 3.57
N PHE A 60 -11.82 -10.42 3.96
CA PHE A 60 -10.89 -11.20 4.76
C PHE A 60 -10.51 -10.35 5.95
N TRP A 61 -10.57 -10.93 7.14
CA TRP A 61 -10.05 -10.31 8.34
C TRP A 61 -9.46 -11.38 9.26
N PRO A 62 -8.35 -11.11 9.95
CA PRO A 62 -7.81 -12.10 10.87
C PRO A 62 -8.72 -12.39 12.06
N ARG A 63 -8.52 -13.56 12.69
CA ARG A 63 -9.28 -13.99 13.87
C ARG A 63 -9.07 -13.04 15.04
N GLN A 64 -10.16 -12.73 15.76
CA GLN A 64 -10.12 -11.84 16.92
C GLN A 64 -9.12 -12.28 18.00
N THR A 65 -8.98 -13.59 18.22
CA THR A 65 -8.02 -14.13 19.19
C THR A 65 -6.57 -13.79 18.84
N LEU A 66 -6.21 -13.80 17.55
CA LEU A 66 -4.87 -13.44 17.09
C LEU A 66 -4.62 -11.93 17.24
N LEU A 67 -5.62 -11.10 16.95
CA LEU A 67 -5.56 -9.65 17.10
C LEU A 67 -5.39 -9.25 18.58
N LEU A 68 -6.17 -9.87 19.48
CA LEU A 68 -6.06 -9.65 20.93
C LEU A 68 -4.67 -10.03 21.43
N LYS A 69 -4.18 -11.21 21.06
CA LYS A 69 -2.84 -11.68 21.44
C LYS A 69 -1.74 -10.73 21.00
N LEU A 70 -1.80 -10.24 19.75
CA LEU A 70 -0.83 -9.27 19.24
C LEU A 70 -0.92 -7.95 20.01
N ASN A 71 -2.13 -7.44 20.22
CA ASN A 71 -2.34 -6.18 20.93
C ASN A 71 -1.81 -6.24 22.36
N THR A 72 -2.10 -7.33 23.10
CA THR A 72 -1.55 -7.56 24.44
C THR A 72 -0.03 -7.59 24.42
N MET A 73 0.61 -8.31 23.48
CA MET A 73 2.07 -8.33 23.36
C MET A 73 2.67 -6.94 23.13
N MET A 74 2.03 -6.11 22.31
CA MET A 74 2.50 -4.74 22.06
C MET A 74 2.34 -3.84 23.29
N VAL A 75 1.19 -3.91 23.96
CA VAL A 75 0.90 -3.11 25.16
C VAL A 75 1.82 -3.49 26.31
N ASP A 76 1.98 -4.79 26.59
CA ASP A 76 2.82 -5.27 27.70
C ASP A 76 4.28 -4.85 27.50
N ALA A 77 4.80 -5.01 26.27
CA ALA A 77 6.16 -4.59 25.95
C ALA A 77 6.33 -3.07 26.08
N TRP A 78 5.37 -2.30 25.58
CA TRP A 78 5.39 -0.84 25.65
C TRP A 78 5.41 -0.36 27.10
N LEU A 79 4.54 -0.91 27.96
CA LEU A 79 4.46 -0.56 29.38
C LEU A 79 5.73 -0.97 30.15
N ALA A 80 6.33 -2.10 29.81
CA ALA A 80 7.59 -2.55 30.40
C ALA A 80 8.83 -1.84 29.84
N ASN A 81 8.69 -1.05 28.77
CA ASN A 81 9.78 -0.54 27.93
C ASN A 81 10.83 -1.62 27.60
N PHE A 82 10.38 -2.85 27.33
CA PHE A 82 11.27 -3.99 27.13
C PHE A 82 10.76 -4.86 25.99
N PHE A 83 11.57 -4.98 24.93
CA PHE A 83 11.19 -5.65 23.69
C PHE A 83 12.31 -6.59 23.21
N PRO A 84 12.46 -7.78 23.81
CA PRO A 84 13.57 -8.68 23.54
C PRO A 84 13.48 -9.36 22.16
N PRO A 85 14.60 -9.91 21.63
CA PRO A 85 14.65 -10.53 20.30
C PRO A 85 13.61 -11.63 20.08
N GLY A 86 13.35 -12.46 21.10
CA GLY A 86 12.34 -13.52 21.03
C GLY A 86 10.91 -12.98 20.88
N LEU A 87 10.61 -11.84 21.49
CA LEU A 87 9.33 -11.17 21.34
C LEU A 87 9.18 -10.55 19.95
N ALA A 88 10.24 -9.92 19.44
CA ALA A 88 10.28 -9.38 18.09
C ALA A 88 10.08 -10.46 17.02
N ALA A 89 10.75 -11.61 17.13
CA ALA A 89 10.59 -12.74 16.22
C ALA A 89 9.15 -13.26 16.18
N LYS A 90 8.55 -13.44 17.37
CA LYS A 90 7.16 -13.90 17.51
C LYS A 90 6.18 -12.89 16.92
N MET A 91 6.39 -11.61 17.20
CA MET A 91 5.54 -10.53 16.68
C MET A 91 5.65 -10.40 15.16
N PHE A 92 6.86 -10.49 14.61
CA PHE A 92 7.11 -10.48 13.17
C PHE A 92 6.40 -11.63 12.46
N GLY A 93 6.49 -12.86 13.00
CA GLY A 93 5.79 -14.02 12.46
C GLY A 93 4.26 -13.86 12.50
N MET A 94 3.73 -13.41 13.64
CA MET A 94 2.29 -13.14 13.77
C MET A 94 1.82 -12.05 12.82
N TRP A 95 2.59 -10.97 12.66
CA TRP A 95 2.25 -9.87 11.77
C TRP A 95 2.26 -10.29 10.29
N ASN A 96 3.29 -11.02 9.85
CA ASN A 96 3.36 -11.52 8.46
C ASN A 96 2.15 -12.40 8.11
N PHE A 97 1.57 -13.10 9.09
CA PHE A 97 0.31 -13.81 8.89
C PHE A 97 -0.88 -12.85 8.83
N LEU A 98 -0.97 -11.90 9.76
CA LEU A 98 -2.06 -10.91 9.86
C LEU A 98 -2.16 -10.02 8.61
N GLU A 99 -1.02 -9.57 8.07
CA GLU A 99 -0.97 -8.66 6.92
C GLU A 99 -1.66 -9.23 5.67
N THR A 100 -1.76 -10.56 5.55
CA THR A 100 -2.42 -11.21 4.41
C THR A 100 -3.91 -10.86 4.31
N GLY A 101 -4.52 -10.51 5.45
CA GLY A 101 -5.91 -10.06 5.58
C GLY A 101 -6.08 -8.54 5.55
N LEU A 102 -5.01 -7.76 5.41
CA LEU A 102 -5.07 -6.30 5.28
C LEU A 102 -5.21 -5.88 3.80
N VAL A 103 -5.84 -4.73 3.56
CA VAL A 103 -5.93 -4.15 2.20
C VAL A 103 -4.52 -3.80 1.69
N GLY A 104 -4.27 -4.16 0.42
CA GLY A 104 -3.04 -3.79 -0.28
C GLY A 104 -1.80 -4.32 0.42
N HIS A 105 -0.88 -3.41 0.74
CA HIS A 105 0.35 -3.69 1.46
C HIS A 105 0.49 -2.87 2.75
N LEU A 106 -0.64 -2.50 3.35
CA LEU A 106 -0.66 -1.77 4.62
C LEU A 106 0.07 -2.54 5.72
N GLY A 107 0.88 -1.81 6.49
CA GLY A 107 1.61 -2.34 7.63
C GLY A 107 2.84 -3.17 7.31
N ARG A 108 3.33 -3.16 6.06
CA ARG A 108 4.57 -3.82 5.67
C ARG A 108 5.82 -2.96 5.87
N ALA A 109 5.67 -1.65 5.76
CA ALA A 109 6.73 -0.70 6.06
C ALA A 109 7.12 -0.77 7.54
N GLY A 110 8.36 -0.42 7.85
CA GLY A 110 8.92 -0.42 9.21
C GLY A 110 9.21 -1.81 9.79
N LEU A 111 8.71 -2.91 9.19
CA LEU A 111 8.94 -4.27 9.70
C LEU A 111 10.43 -4.67 9.78
N THR A 112 11.30 -3.96 9.06
CA THR A 112 12.76 -4.08 9.20
C THR A 112 13.21 -3.86 10.65
N HIS A 113 12.55 -2.99 11.42
CA HIS A 113 12.89 -2.75 12.83
C HIS A 113 12.67 -4.00 13.71
N LEU A 114 11.67 -4.84 13.42
CA LEU A 114 11.52 -6.12 14.12
C LEU A 114 12.63 -7.09 13.76
N ARG A 115 13.03 -7.10 12.50
CA ARG A 115 14.10 -7.97 12.01
C ARG A 115 15.46 -7.58 12.58
N LEU A 116 15.71 -6.28 12.71
CA LEU A 116 16.89 -5.76 13.40
C LEU A 116 16.85 -6.15 14.89
N ARG A 117 15.72 -5.96 15.58
CA ARG A 117 15.57 -6.40 16.98
C ARG A 117 15.76 -7.90 17.17
N GLN A 118 15.33 -8.71 16.20
CA GLN A 118 15.46 -10.16 16.27
C GLN A 118 16.93 -10.63 16.21
N HIS A 119 17.81 -9.93 15.48
CA HIS A 119 19.10 -10.48 15.08
C HIS A 119 20.31 -9.59 15.37
N LYS A 120 20.13 -8.28 15.50
CA LYS A 120 21.22 -7.30 15.47
C LYS A 120 21.24 -6.35 16.65
N ASP A 121 20.08 -5.98 17.20
CA ASP A 121 20.04 -5.05 18.33
C ASP A 121 20.60 -5.73 19.59
N PRO A 122 21.58 -5.13 20.29
CA PRO A 122 22.05 -5.63 21.58
C PRO A 122 21.14 -5.20 22.75
N PRO A 123 21.33 -5.76 23.96
CA PRO A 123 20.74 -5.25 25.19
C PRO A 123 21.01 -3.73 25.37
N PRO A 124 20.14 -2.96 26.06
CA PRO A 124 19.13 -3.39 27.04
C PRO A 124 17.76 -3.79 26.46
N TYR A 125 17.60 -3.84 25.12
CA TYR A 125 16.34 -4.17 24.43
C TYR A 125 15.17 -3.22 24.74
N GLU A 126 15.45 -1.97 25.08
CA GLU A 126 14.45 -0.91 25.18
C GLU A 126 13.91 -0.51 23.81
N PHE A 127 12.82 0.26 23.76
CA PHE A 127 12.31 0.79 22.50
C PHE A 127 13.26 1.84 21.91
N ASN A 128 13.58 1.70 20.63
CA ASN A 128 14.15 2.79 19.83
C ASN A 128 13.05 3.47 19.01
N ASP A 129 13.34 4.63 18.44
CA ASP A 129 12.36 5.42 17.68
C ASP A 129 11.71 4.64 16.53
N GLY A 130 12.48 3.81 15.82
CA GLY A 130 11.98 3.01 14.71
C GLY A 130 10.96 1.95 15.17
N LEU A 131 11.25 1.24 16.25
CA LEU A 131 10.32 0.30 16.87
C LEU A 131 9.11 1.02 17.45
N ALA A 132 9.30 2.18 18.06
CA ALA A 132 8.19 2.93 18.64
C ALA A 132 7.20 3.37 17.56
N LYS A 133 7.70 3.98 16.46
CA LYS A 133 6.91 4.34 15.29
C LYS A 133 6.20 3.14 14.68
N LEU A 134 6.91 2.00 14.56
CA LEU A 134 6.32 0.75 14.08
C LEU A 134 5.15 0.31 14.98
N ILE A 135 5.33 0.19 16.29
CA ILE A 135 4.26 -0.25 17.20
C ILE A 135 3.04 0.67 17.15
N GLN A 136 3.27 1.99 17.09
CA GLN A 136 2.19 2.96 16.93
C GLN A 136 1.42 2.75 15.62
N MET A 137 2.13 2.56 14.51
CA MET A 137 1.55 2.24 13.20
C MET A 137 0.73 0.94 13.23
N LEU A 138 1.30 -0.15 13.76
CA LEU A 138 0.60 -1.44 13.87
C LEU A 138 -0.66 -1.33 14.74
N SER A 139 -0.56 -0.60 15.86
CA SER A 139 -1.70 -0.34 16.75
C SER A 139 -2.80 0.46 16.06
N ALA A 140 -2.45 1.47 15.27
CA ALA A 140 -3.42 2.23 14.47
C ALA A 140 -4.14 1.34 13.45
N LEU A 141 -3.41 0.46 12.74
CA LEU A 141 -4.00 -0.49 11.80
C LEU A 141 -4.98 -1.46 12.46
N LEU A 142 -4.64 -1.97 13.66
CA LEU A 142 -5.54 -2.85 14.41
C LEU A 142 -6.84 -2.16 14.83
N ARG A 143 -6.79 -0.84 15.10
CA ARG A 143 -7.97 -0.04 15.44
C ARG A 143 -8.85 0.23 14.22
N ILE A 144 -8.24 0.63 13.11
CA ILE A 144 -8.93 1.00 11.86
C ILE A 144 -9.53 -0.24 11.17
N LYS A 145 -8.89 -1.39 11.34
CA LYS A 145 -9.30 -2.68 10.76
C LYS A 145 -9.46 -2.61 9.23
N PRO A 146 -8.40 -2.32 8.45
CA PRO A 146 -8.49 -2.21 7.00
C PRO A 146 -8.68 -3.59 6.36
N LYS A 147 -9.94 -4.06 6.34
CA LYS A 147 -10.31 -5.40 5.85
C LYS A 147 -10.04 -5.56 4.37
N ARG A 148 -9.20 -6.54 4.03
CA ARG A 148 -8.98 -6.88 2.62
C ARG A 148 -10.28 -7.30 1.98
N THR A 149 -10.62 -6.64 0.88
CA THR A 149 -11.81 -6.95 0.10
C THR A 149 -11.39 -7.34 -1.31
N ILE A 150 -11.87 -8.49 -1.78
CA ILE A 150 -11.62 -9.00 -3.13
C ILE A 150 -12.93 -8.94 -3.90
N GLN A 151 -12.88 -8.29 -5.06
CA GLN A 151 -13.97 -8.29 -6.02
C GLN A 151 -13.85 -9.55 -6.88
N ILE A 152 -14.85 -10.43 -6.80
CA ILE A 152 -14.91 -11.68 -7.57
C ILE A 152 -15.81 -11.55 -8.82
N LYS A 153 -16.62 -10.50 -8.90
CA LYS A 153 -17.32 -10.10 -10.13
C LYS A 153 -16.57 -8.97 -10.83
N TRP A 154 -16.75 -8.89 -12.15
CA TRP A 154 -16.38 -7.69 -12.89
C TRP A 154 -17.15 -6.50 -12.32
N THR A 155 -16.43 -5.44 -12.03
CA THR A 155 -17.01 -4.19 -11.53
C THR A 155 -16.89 -3.14 -12.62
N ASP A 156 -17.96 -2.36 -12.80
CA ASP A 156 -17.97 -1.15 -13.63
C ASP A 156 -17.25 0.02 -12.93
N ARG A 157 -16.19 -0.28 -12.16
CA ARG A 157 -15.38 0.76 -11.55
C ARG A 157 -14.76 1.60 -12.65
N ASN A 158 -14.88 2.91 -12.48
CA ASN A 158 -14.15 3.87 -13.28
C ASN A 158 -12.64 3.52 -13.30
N ARG A 159 -11.95 3.91 -14.36
CA ARG A 159 -10.56 3.52 -14.62
C ARG A 159 -9.63 4.71 -14.74
N PHE A 160 -8.36 4.54 -14.42
CA PHE A 160 -7.34 5.53 -14.77
C PHE A 160 -6.08 4.88 -15.32
N LEU A 161 -5.33 5.68 -16.07
CA LEU A 161 -3.99 5.39 -16.52
C LEU A 161 -3.09 6.55 -16.14
N ALA A 162 -1.95 6.27 -15.54
CA ALA A 162 -1.03 7.28 -15.07
C ALA A 162 0.42 6.93 -15.40
N ALA A 163 1.26 7.95 -15.49
CA ALA A 163 2.71 7.82 -15.53
C ALA A 163 3.33 8.99 -14.77
N SER A 164 4.45 8.72 -14.11
CA SER A 164 5.23 9.74 -13.43
C SER A 164 6.71 9.54 -13.65
N ASP A 165 7.44 10.65 -13.58
CA ASP A 165 8.89 10.63 -13.64
C ASP A 165 9.49 11.77 -12.80
N ALA A 166 10.76 11.61 -12.44
CA ALA A 166 11.57 12.63 -11.80
C ALA A 166 12.97 12.68 -12.40
N ALA A 167 13.46 13.88 -12.64
CA ALA A 167 14.80 14.12 -13.16
C ALA A 167 15.67 14.86 -12.13
N ALA A 168 16.96 14.55 -12.14
CA ALA A 168 17.96 15.26 -11.34
C ALA A 168 19.23 15.37 -12.16
N ASP A 169 19.33 16.43 -12.96
CA ASP A 169 20.49 16.66 -13.81
C ASP A 169 21.53 17.43 -13.00
N GLY A 170 22.37 16.70 -12.24
CA GLY A 170 23.64 17.08 -11.61
C GLY A 170 23.77 18.44 -10.90
N SER A 171 23.65 19.54 -11.65
CA SER A 171 23.76 20.94 -11.21
C SER A 171 22.41 21.63 -10.95
N SER A 172 21.29 20.99 -11.32
CA SER A 172 19.95 21.54 -11.16
C SER A 172 19.21 20.94 -9.97
N ALA A 173 18.28 21.70 -9.40
CA ALA A 173 17.33 21.16 -8.44
C ALA A 173 16.54 20.00 -9.08
N PRO A 174 16.16 18.97 -8.32
CA PRO A 174 15.35 17.89 -8.86
C PRO A 174 14.04 18.45 -9.42
N THR A 175 13.59 17.87 -10.52
CA THR A 175 12.30 18.17 -11.15
C THR A 175 11.45 16.91 -11.21
N GLY A 176 10.15 17.06 -11.40
CA GLY A 176 9.24 15.93 -11.48
C GLY A 176 7.93 16.30 -12.15
N GLY A 177 7.22 15.29 -12.62
CA GLY A 177 5.93 15.50 -13.25
C GLY A 177 5.16 14.20 -13.41
N PHE A 178 3.86 14.34 -13.58
CA PHE A 178 2.98 13.21 -13.81
C PHE A 178 1.84 13.55 -14.77
N LEU A 179 1.36 12.53 -15.45
CA LEU A 179 0.24 12.58 -16.38
C LEU A 179 -0.82 11.58 -15.94
N LEU A 180 -2.08 12.02 -15.91
CA LEU A 180 -3.24 11.24 -15.48
C LEU A 180 -4.28 11.22 -16.59
N VAL A 181 -4.83 10.04 -16.87
CA VAL A 181 -5.96 9.85 -17.79
C VAL A 181 -7.06 9.17 -17.01
N PHE A 182 -8.16 9.87 -16.74
CA PHE A 182 -9.33 9.32 -16.08
C PHE A 182 -10.39 8.89 -17.10
N HIS A 183 -10.98 7.72 -16.91
CA HIS A 183 -12.08 7.20 -17.72
C HIS A 183 -13.28 6.74 -16.87
N PRO A 184 -14.46 7.37 -17.00
CA PRO A 184 -14.67 8.66 -17.64
C PRO A 184 -13.92 9.76 -16.87
N GLY A 185 -13.58 10.85 -17.56
CA GLY A 185 -12.94 12.01 -16.95
C GLY A 185 -11.90 12.71 -17.82
N PRO A 186 -11.14 13.64 -17.22
CA PRO A 186 -10.16 14.46 -17.90
C PRO A 186 -8.81 13.75 -18.08
N ARG A 187 -7.97 14.38 -18.90
CA ARG A 187 -6.54 14.13 -18.96
C ARG A 187 -5.83 15.27 -18.26
N LEU A 188 -5.13 15.00 -17.15
CA LEU A 188 -4.48 16.01 -16.32
C LEU A 188 -2.96 15.88 -16.38
N ALA A 189 -2.29 17.01 -16.48
CA ALA A 189 -0.84 17.14 -16.38
C ALA A 189 -0.50 18.04 -15.20
N ALA A 190 0.48 17.66 -14.40
CA ALA A 190 0.95 18.49 -13.29
C ALA A 190 2.45 18.29 -13.03
N VAL A 191 3.06 19.36 -12.52
CA VAL A 191 4.50 19.48 -12.23
C VAL A 191 4.59 20.13 -10.86
N PRO A 192 4.83 19.38 -9.78
CA PRO A 192 4.98 19.98 -8.47
C PRO A 192 6.26 20.80 -8.40
N ASP A 193 6.20 21.88 -7.63
CA ASP A 193 7.41 22.59 -7.24
C ASP A 193 8.12 21.77 -6.16
N LEU A 194 9.29 21.21 -6.49
CA LEU A 194 10.08 20.38 -5.58
C LEU A 194 10.95 21.28 -4.70
N THR A 195 10.30 22.03 -3.83
CA THR A 195 10.94 23.06 -3.00
C THR A 195 11.91 22.46 -1.98
N ALA A 196 12.74 23.33 -1.39
CA ALA A 196 13.65 22.93 -0.31
C ALA A 196 12.89 22.37 0.91
N GLU A 197 11.70 22.89 1.19
CA GLU A 197 10.84 22.41 2.28
C GLU A 197 10.37 20.98 2.01
N LEU A 198 9.96 20.65 0.78
CA LEU A 198 9.60 19.28 0.42
C LEU A 198 10.83 18.35 0.47
N ALA A 199 11.99 18.85 0.04
CA ALA A 199 13.24 18.10 0.15
C ALA A 199 13.62 17.80 1.60
N SER A 200 13.30 18.70 2.54
CA SER A 200 13.57 18.51 3.97
C SER A 200 12.74 17.39 4.62
N CYS A 201 11.70 16.91 3.93
CA CYS A 201 10.90 15.76 4.36
C CYS A 201 11.58 14.41 4.02
N LEU A 202 12.69 14.42 3.28
CA LEU A 202 13.49 13.24 2.96
C LEU A 202 14.82 13.30 3.73
N ASP A 203 15.37 12.13 4.06
CA ASP A 203 16.71 12.07 4.64
C ASP A 203 17.74 12.73 3.69
N PRO A 204 18.78 13.44 4.20
CA PRO A 204 19.80 14.03 3.33
C PRO A 204 20.48 13.00 2.42
N GLY A 205 20.79 13.38 1.18
CA GLY A 205 21.55 12.51 0.26
C GLY A 205 21.57 12.98 -1.19
N VAL A 206 22.57 12.53 -1.94
CA VAL A 206 22.87 13.03 -3.30
C VAL A 206 22.05 12.32 -4.39
N GLN A 207 21.63 11.06 -4.17
CA GLN A 207 20.84 10.29 -5.14
C GLN A 207 19.45 9.97 -4.59
N LYS A 208 18.46 10.80 -4.96
CA LYS A 208 17.07 10.68 -4.48
C LYS A 208 16.03 10.55 -5.60
N ILE A 209 16.45 10.22 -6.83
CA ILE A 209 15.56 10.13 -8.01
C ILE A 209 14.39 9.17 -7.75
N ALA A 210 14.64 8.02 -7.12
CA ALA A 210 13.58 7.06 -6.80
C ALA A 210 12.53 7.63 -5.83
N GLN A 211 12.97 8.40 -4.82
CA GLN A 211 12.12 9.07 -3.85
C GLN A 211 11.29 10.15 -4.54
N TRP A 212 11.91 10.97 -5.40
CA TRP A 212 11.22 12.00 -6.16
C TRP A 212 10.18 11.41 -7.12
N GLY A 213 10.47 10.25 -7.74
CA GLY A 213 9.49 9.52 -8.56
C GLY A 213 8.28 9.06 -7.74
N LEU A 214 8.49 8.48 -6.56
CA LEU A 214 7.39 8.08 -5.65
C LEU A 214 6.62 9.28 -5.11
N MET A 215 7.31 10.40 -4.89
CA MET A 215 6.71 11.65 -4.47
C MET A 215 5.63 12.12 -5.46
N GLN A 216 5.87 11.95 -6.77
CA GLN A 216 4.88 12.29 -7.81
C GLN A 216 3.57 11.53 -7.64
N VAL A 217 3.66 10.22 -7.35
CA VAL A 217 2.50 9.36 -7.11
C VAL A 217 1.68 9.88 -5.92
N MET A 218 2.38 10.16 -4.82
CA MET A 218 1.74 10.62 -3.59
C MET A 218 1.10 12.01 -3.76
N ILE A 219 1.80 12.96 -4.39
CA ILE A 219 1.28 14.30 -4.67
C ILE A 219 0.01 14.22 -5.52
N ALA A 220 -0.01 13.35 -6.53
CA ALA A 220 -1.20 13.17 -7.37
C ALA A 220 -2.41 12.66 -6.57
N LEU A 221 -2.19 11.68 -5.67
CA LEU A 221 -3.25 11.11 -4.82
C LEU A 221 -3.81 12.14 -3.85
N ILE A 222 -2.95 13.00 -3.30
CA ILE A 222 -3.34 14.07 -2.39
C ILE A 222 -4.05 15.21 -3.11
N THR A 223 -3.59 15.57 -4.30
CA THR A 223 -4.11 16.72 -5.06
C THR A 223 -5.46 16.40 -5.69
N TYR A 224 -5.65 15.16 -6.17
CA TYR A 224 -6.84 14.77 -6.92
C TYR A 224 -7.61 13.59 -6.28
N PRO A 225 -7.88 13.62 -4.95
CA PRO A 225 -8.42 12.46 -4.23
C PRO A 225 -9.77 12.02 -4.81
N GLU A 226 -10.61 12.98 -5.18
CA GLU A 226 -11.94 12.73 -5.76
C GLU A 226 -11.89 11.98 -7.10
N TRP A 227 -10.84 12.22 -7.90
CA TRP A 227 -10.70 11.51 -9.17
C TRP A 227 -10.23 10.07 -8.98
N PHE A 228 -9.46 9.78 -7.93
CA PHE A 228 -9.00 8.43 -7.60
C PHE A 228 -9.99 7.63 -6.75
N ARG A 229 -10.91 8.29 -6.06
CA ARG A 229 -11.88 7.65 -5.17
C ARG A 229 -12.69 6.57 -5.89
N ASN A 230 -12.78 5.39 -5.26
CA ASN A 230 -13.51 4.21 -5.76
C ASN A 230 -13.07 3.76 -7.18
N ARG A 231 -11.87 4.13 -7.62
CA ARG A 231 -11.36 3.85 -8.97
C ARG A 231 -10.38 2.68 -8.95
N ALA A 232 -10.09 2.11 -10.12
CA ALA A 232 -8.90 1.29 -10.26
C ALA A 232 -8.13 1.59 -11.53
N GLY A 233 -6.82 1.48 -11.50
CA GLY A 233 -6.02 1.89 -12.65
C GLY A 233 -4.61 1.35 -12.63
N LEU A 234 -3.88 1.81 -13.62
CA LEU A 234 -2.51 1.41 -13.94
C LEU A 234 -1.61 2.64 -13.81
N TRP A 235 -0.47 2.48 -13.13
CA TRP A 235 0.52 3.53 -12.97
C TRP A 235 1.89 3.06 -13.45
N PHE A 236 2.45 3.74 -14.44
CA PHE A 236 3.77 3.46 -14.99
C PHE A 236 4.88 4.19 -14.24
N ILE A 237 5.94 3.46 -13.90
CA ILE A 237 7.13 3.95 -13.21
C ILE A 237 8.35 3.32 -13.88
N ASP A 238 9.35 4.12 -14.23
CA ASP A 238 10.58 3.65 -14.85
C ASP A 238 11.71 3.37 -13.85
N ASN A 239 11.62 3.95 -12.65
CA ASN A 239 12.55 3.66 -11.58
C ASN A 239 12.20 2.33 -10.87
N ILE A 240 13.01 1.29 -11.11
CA ILE A 240 12.82 -0.05 -10.53
C ILE A 240 12.81 -0.04 -8.99
N ASN A 241 13.66 0.75 -8.34
CA ASN A 241 13.72 0.80 -6.88
C ASN A 241 12.42 1.35 -6.29
N GLY A 242 11.90 2.43 -6.90
CA GLY A 242 10.60 2.99 -6.56
C GLY A 242 9.45 2.01 -6.81
N LEU A 243 9.42 1.41 -8.00
CA LEU A 243 8.41 0.42 -8.38
C LEU A 243 8.36 -0.75 -7.39
N ILE A 244 9.51 -1.34 -7.07
CA ILE A 244 9.58 -2.48 -6.15
C ILE A 244 9.12 -2.09 -4.74
N ALA A 245 9.42 -0.88 -4.29
CA ALA A 245 8.95 -0.39 -2.99
C ALA A 245 7.41 -0.36 -2.93
N LEU A 246 6.75 0.12 -3.98
CA LEU A 246 5.28 0.14 -4.08
C LEU A 246 4.66 -1.25 -4.24
N VAL A 247 5.26 -2.11 -5.08
CA VAL A 247 4.80 -3.51 -5.29
C VAL A 247 4.95 -4.34 -4.02
N LYS A 248 6.00 -4.13 -3.22
CA LYS A 248 6.16 -4.84 -1.94
C LYS A 248 5.44 -4.14 -0.79
N GLY A 249 5.13 -2.86 -0.94
CA GLY A 249 4.69 -1.93 0.11
C GLY A 249 5.72 -1.71 1.22
N ARG A 250 7.01 -1.87 0.88
CA ARG A 250 8.14 -1.67 1.80
C ARG A 250 9.45 -1.53 1.05
N SER A 251 10.44 -0.90 1.67
CA SER A 251 11.81 -0.78 1.20
C SER A 251 12.83 -0.95 2.32
N GLY A 252 14.08 -1.25 1.96
CA GLY A 252 15.21 -1.14 2.89
C GLY A 252 15.73 0.29 3.03
N VAL A 253 15.33 1.19 2.12
CA VAL A 253 15.66 2.62 2.15
C VAL A 253 14.56 3.35 2.93
N PRO A 254 14.87 4.03 4.05
CA PRO A 254 13.87 4.64 4.94
C PRO A 254 12.84 5.52 4.22
N ASP A 255 13.29 6.46 3.38
CA ASP A 255 12.38 7.35 2.62
C ASP A 255 11.41 6.57 1.73
N LEU A 256 11.91 5.58 0.97
CA LEU A 256 11.07 4.79 0.07
C LEU A 256 10.10 3.90 0.85
N ASP A 257 10.51 3.43 2.02
CA ASP A 257 9.66 2.64 2.91
C ASP A 257 8.49 3.47 3.43
N HIS A 258 8.78 4.71 3.86
CA HIS A 258 7.77 5.66 4.31
C HIS A 258 6.85 6.10 3.16
N LEU A 259 7.39 6.49 2.00
CA LEU A 259 6.60 6.88 0.83
C LEU A 259 5.69 5.74 0.35
N ALA A 260 6.18 4.49 0.36
CA ALA A 260 5.35 3.34 0.02
C ALA A 260 4.22 3.15 1.03
N MET A 261 4.51 3.25 2.33
CA MET A 261 3.50 3.17 3.39
C MET A 261 2.37 4.19 3.18
N VAL A 262 2.75 5.47 3.08
CA VAL A 262 1.81 6.58 2.92
C VAL A 262 0.99 6.41 1.65
N THR A 263 1.62 6.03 0.54
CA THR A 263 0.93 5.71 -0.72
C THR A 263 -0.15 4.63 -0.55
N HIS A 264 0.17 3.52 0.13
CA HIS A 264 -0.82 2.45 0.39
C HIS A 264 -1.94 2.91 1.33
N CYS A 265 -1.68 3.87 2.22
CA CYS A 265 -2.72 4.49 3.06
C CYS A 265 -3.69 5.31 2.21
N PHE A 266 -3.18 6.11 1.28
CA PHE A 266 -4.01 6.83 0.31
C PHE A 266 -4.88 5.88 -0.49
N LEU A 267 -4.29 4.81 -1.05
CA LEU A 267 -5.06 3.83 -1.82
C LEU A 267 -6.17 3.18 -0.99
N PHE A 268 -5.91 2.87 0.28
CA PHE A 268 -6.92 2.35 1.18
C PHE A 268 -8.03 3.36 1.47
N SER A 269 -7.69 4.58 1.89
CA SER A 269 -8.69 5.62 2.24
C SER A 269 -9.55 6.03 1.04
N LEU A 270 -8.97 6.06 -0.16
CA LEU A 270 -9.68 6.37 -1.40
C LEU A 270 -10.45 5.17 -1.97
N ASN A 271 -10.33 3.97 -1.38
CA ASN A 271 -10.80 2.71 -1.98
C ASN A 271 -10.34 2.55 -3.43
N CYS A 272 -9.10 2.97 -3.69
CA CYS A 272 -8.45 2.98 -5.00
C CYS A 272 -7.59 1.72 -5.14
N THR A 273 -7.74 0.99 -6.25
CA THR A 273 -6.88 -0.15 -6.56
C THR A 273 -5.89 0.25 -7.65
N MET A 274 -4.60 0.18 -7.36
CA MET A 274 -3.56 0.55 -8.31
C MET A 274 -2.71 -0.66 -8.66
N TYR A 275 -2.50 -0.85 -9.97
CA TYR A 275 -1.49 -1.75 -10.48
C TYR A 275 -0.26 -0.92 -10.85
N TRP A 276 0.89 -1.32 -10.33
CA TRP A 276 2.17 -0.68 -10.60
C TRP A 276 2.87 -1.42 -11.73
N GLU A 277 3.26 -0.70 -12.77
CA GLU A 277 3.90 -1.30 -13.95
C GLU A 277 5.21 -0.60 -14.28
N TYR A 278 6.17 -1.40 -14.71
CA TYR A 278 7.42 -0.90 -15.23
C TYR A 278 7.22 -0.34 -16.63
N VAL A 279 7.85 0.80 -16.90
CA VAL A 279 8.03 1.30 -18.27
C VAL A 279 9.50 1.60 -18.48
N GLN A 280 10.04 1.29 -19.65
CA GLN A 280 11.40 1.70 -20.00
C GLN A 280 11.44 3.24 -20.09
N SER A 281 12.51 3.88 -19.60
CA SER A 281 12.59 5.35 -19.53
C SER A 281 12.33 6.05 -20.87
N ASP A 282 12.89 5.56 -21.98
CA ASP A 282 12.63 6.12 -23.32
C ASP A 282 11.17 6.01 -23.79
N ALA A 283 10.42 5.06 -23.21
CA ALA A 283 9.00 4.86 -23.45
C ALA A 283 8.12 5.51 -22.37
N ASN A 284 8.71 6.13 -21.35
CA ASN A 284 7.97 6.77 -20.29
C ASN A 284 7.41 8.10 -20.78
N TRP A 285 6.10 8.11 -21.04
CA TRP A 285 5.38 9.26 -21.58
C TRP A 285 5.27 10.43 -20.61
N SER A 286 5.76 10.30 -19.36
CA SER A 286 5.93 11.41 -18.42
C SER A 286 7.36 11.97 -18.33
N ASP A 287 8.36 11.43 -19.04
CA ASP A 287 9.75 11.93 -18.97
C ASP A 287 9.86 13.38 -19.45
N ALA A 288 9.22 13.71 -20.58
CA ALA A 288 9.30 15.07 -21.12
C ALA A 288 8.66 16.12 -20.17
N ILE A 289 7.54 15.78 -19.50
CA ILE A 289 6.91 16.71 -18.54
C ILE A 289 7.70 16.84 -17.24
N SER A 290 8.41 15.79 -16.80
CA SER A 290 9.26 15.86 -15.60
C SER A 290 10.43 16.83 -15.80
N ARG A 291 10.94 16.96 -17.03
CA ARG A 291 12.07 17.83 -17.39
C ARG A 291 11.68 19.22 -17.87
N LEU A 292 10.70 19.30 -18.77
CA LEU A 292 10.32 20.54 -19.46
C LEU A 292 9.12 21.24 -18.82
N GLY A 293 8.46 20.59 -17.85
CA GLY A 293 7.28 21.09 -17.18
C GLY A 293 6.17 21.50 -18.16
N ARG A 294 5.62 22.72 -17.98
CA ARG A 294 4.58 23.28 -18.86
C ARG A 294 5.01 23.42 -20.33
N ASN A 295 6.30 23.37 -20.63
CA ASN A 295 6.80 23.47 -21.98
C ASN A 295 6.85 22.15 -22.73
N ASP A 296 6.56 21.02 -22.07
CA ASP A 296 6.52 19.71 -22.70
C ASP A 296 5.56 19.68 -23.93
N PRO A 297 6.06 19.35 -25.13
CA PRO A 297 5.23 19.24 -26.32
C PRO A 297 4.33 17.99 -26.34
N TRP A 298 4.69 16.93 -25.61
CA TRP A 298 3.97 15.66 -25.61
C TRP A 298 2.60 15.80 -24.96
N HIS A 299 2.50 16.35 -23.74
CA HIS A 299 1.20 16.50 -23.06
C HIS A 299 0.28 17.47 -23.84
N LYS A 300 0.83 18.53 -24.44
CA LYS A 300 0.08 19.46 -25.30
C LYS A 300 -0.52 18.76 -26.51
N LYS A 301 0.30 17.98 -27.22
CA LYS A 301 -0.14 17.19 -28.39
C LYS A 301 -1.25 16.21 -28.04
N HIS A 302 -1.22 15.63 -26.83
CA HIS A 302 -2.19 14.63 -26.36
C HIS A 302 -3.32 15.22 -25.50
N VAL A 303 -3.49 16.55 -25.54
CA VAL A 303 -4.64 17.28 -24.96
C VAL A 303 -4.79 17.05 -23.45
N PHE A 304 -3.67 17.09 -22.73
CA PHE A 304 -3.69 17.14 -21.27
C PHE A 304 -3.92 18.57 -20.79
N ALA A 305 -4.87 18.76 -19.89
CA ALA A 305 -5.08 20.02 -19.20
C ALA A 305 -4.04 20.16 -18.07
N PHE A 306 -3.32 21.27 -18.05
CA PHE A 306 -2.40 21.56 -16.95
C PHE A 306 -3.20 21.94 -15.70
N ALA A 307 -3.15 21.11 -14.67
CA ALA A 307 -4.02 21.21 -13.51
C ALA A 307 -3.30 21.87 -12.32
N PRO A 308 -4.04 22.59 -11.46
CA PRO A 308 -3.50 23.12 -10.21
C PRO A 308 -3.09 21.97 -9.29
N LEU A 309 -2.07 22.21 -8.46
CA LEU A 309 -1.52 21.24 -7.53
C LEU A 309 -1.51 21.78 -6.10
N CYS A 310 -1.63 20.86 -5.14
CA CYS A 310 -1.51 21.15 -3.72
C CYS A 310 -0.52 20.14 -3.11
N VAL A 311 0.53 20.65 -2.46
CA VAL A 311 1.51 19.82 -1.75
C VAL A 311 1.38 20.14 -0.25
N PRO A 312 0.47 19.49 0.49
CA PRO A 312 0.35 19.70 1.93
C PRO A 312 1.53 19.00 2.63
N LEU A 313 2.54 19.78 3.00
CA LEU A 313 3.74 19.32 3.71
C LEU A 313 3.40 18.71 5.07
N GLU A 314 2.25 19.08 5.64
CA GLU A 314 1.75 18.58 6.91
C GLU A 314 1.55 17.06 6.90
N VAL A 315 1.29 16.48 5.71
CA VAL A 315 1.07 15.04 5.56
C VAL A 315 2.28 14.22 6.01
N PHE A 316 3.50 14.73 5.83
CA PHE A 316 4.71 14.02 6.27
C PHE A 316 4.90 14.02 7.79
N GLN A 317 4.19 14.90 8.50
CA GLN A 317 4.28 15.04 9.95
C GLN A 317 3.15 14.31 10.67
N MET A 318 2.10 13.91 9.95
CA MET A 318 0.96 13.20 10.52
C MET A 318 1.35 11.78 10.94
N ASP A 319 0.77 11.31 12.04
CA ASP A 319 0.77 9.87 12.32
C ASP A 319 -0.21 9.14 11.40
N LEU A 320 -0.04 7.82 11.28
CA LEU A 320 -0.84 6.98 10.41
C LEU A 320 -2.36 7.10 10.66
N HIS A 321 -2.77 7.18 11.92
CA HIS A 321 -4.18 7.25 12.27
C HIS A 321 -4.77 8.58 11.80
N THR A 322 -4.07 9.68 12.06
CA THR A 322 -4.45 11.01 11.58
C THR A 322 -4.53 11.07 10.06
N MET A 323 -3.53 10.55 9.34
CA MET A 323 -3.56 10.46 7.87
C MET A 323 -4.83 9.74 7.40
N LEU A 324 -5.08 8.54 7.92
CA LEU A 324 -6.22 7.72 7.48
C LEU A 324 -7.56 8.40 7.76
N MET A 325 -7.71 9.08 8.90
CA MET A 325 -8.92 9.83 9.23
C MET A 325 -9.13 11.02 8.29
N VAL A 326 -8.11 11.86 8.08
CA VAL A 326 -8.18 13.04 7.20
C VAL A 326 -8.53 12.63 5.76
N PHE A 327 -7.86 11.61 5.22
CA PHE A 327 -8.07 11.18 3.84
C PHE A 327 -9.31 10.32 3.61
N SER A 328 -9.93 9.82 4.68
CA SER A 328 -11.28 9.24 4.57
C SER A 328 -12.37 10.30 4.44
N PHE A 329 -12.08 11.54 4.85
CA PHE A 329 -13.01 12.68 4.82
C PHE A 329 -12.85 13.54 3.57
N LEU A 330 -11.61 13.83 3.15
CA LEU A 330 -11.31 14.20 1.76
C LEU A 330 -11.81 13.11 0.83
#